data_AF-A0A2U3NKB0-F1
#
_entry.id   AF-A0A2U3NKB0-F1
#
_cell.length_a   1.000
_cell.length_b   1.000
_cell.length_c   1.000
_cell.angle_alpha   90.00
_cell.angle_beta   90.00
_cell.angle_gamma   90.00
#
_symmetry.space_group_name_H-M   'P 1'
#
loop_
_entity.id
_entity.type
_entity.pdbx_description
1 polymer ?
#
loop_
_entity_poly.entity_id
_entity_poly.type
_entity_poly.pdbx_seq_one_letter_code
_entity_poly.pdbx_strand_id
1 'polypeptide(L)'
;MSGSRASSGGGFAGLLGLALIIWVIIKLLWVIAGAAALVGLFFVARAVVREGRRRADLRTAERAAVRFRADQQHRWVLRGDDRGIYGAEGAQLMHYLYPERARVKRLLPLRE
;
A
#
# COMPACT_ATOMS: atom_id res chain seq x y z
N MET A 1 -62.76 -57.01 8.13
CA MET A 1 -61.58 -56.84 9.02
C MET A 1 -61.07 -55.43 8.82
N SER A 2 -61.31 -54.54 9.79
CA SER A 2 -60.98 -53.11 9.69
C SER A 2 -59.48 -52.88 9.93
N GLY A 3 -58.78 -52.39 8.92
CA GLY A 3 -57.38 -51.97 9.04
C GLY A 3 -57.28 -50.60 9.70
N SER A 4 -56.95 -50.56 10.99
CA SER A 4 -56.56 -49.33 11.67
C SER A 4 -55.04 -49.15 11.58
N ARG A 5 -54.57 -48.48 10.52
CA ARG A 5 -53.23 -47.87 10.48
C ARG A 5 -53.40 -46.36 10.58
N ALA A 6 -53.40 -45.81 11.77
CA ALA A 6 -53.26 -44.36 11.93
C ALA A 6 -52.77 -44.05 13.34
N SER A 7 -51.54 -43.53 13.46
CA SER A 7 -51.20 -42.40 14.36
C SER A 7 -49.69 -42.20 14.66
N SER A 8 -48.74 -42.91 14.01
CA SER A 8 -47.31 -42.71 14.32
C SER A 8 -46.64 -41.48 13.67
N GLY A 9 -47.33 -40.72 12.81
CA GLY A 9 -46.74 -39.63 12.03
C GLY A 9 -46.57 -38.27 12.75
N GLY A 10 -47.34 -38.02 13.81
CA GLY A 10 -47.39 -36.70 14.45
C GLY A 10 -46.13 -36.31 15.23
N GLY A 11 -45.56 -37.25 15.99
CA GLY A 11 -44.33 -37.01 16.76
C GLY A 11 -43.11 -36.78 15.86
N PHE A 12 -43.02 -37.54 14.77
CA PHE A 12 -41.93 -37.41 13.79
C PHE A 12 -42.00 -36.07 13.03
N ALA A 13 -43.20 -35.66 12.61
CA ALA A 13 -43.40 -34.36 11.97
C ALA A 13 -43.04 -33.19 12.92
N GLY A 14 -43.38 -33.30 14.21
CA GLY A 14 -43.01 -32.31 15.22
C GLY A 14 -41.49 -32.21 15.43
N LEU A 15 -40.80 -33.34 15.53
CA LEU A 15 -39.33 -33.37 15.67
C LEU A 15 -38.61 -32.80 14.45
N LEU A 16 -39.09 -33.12 13.23
CA LEU A 16 -38.55 -32.53 12.01
C LEU A 16 -38.76 -31.02 11.93
N GLY A 17 -39.95 -30.54 12.32
CA GLY A 17 -40.23 -29.10 12.39
C GLY A 17 -39.30 -28.39 13.37
N LEU A 18 -39.09 -28.96 14.56
CA LEU A 18 -38.18 -28.39 15.56
C LEU A 18 -36.71 -28.38 15.07
N ALA A 19 -36.25 -29.46 14.45
CA ALA A 19 -34.91 -29.54 13.88
C ALA A 19 -34.69 -28.50 12.77
N LEU A 20 -35.69 -28.29 11.91
CA LEU A 20 -35.65 -27.26 10.88
C LEU A 20 -35.53 -25.86 11.49
N ILE A 21 -36.30 -25.57 12.54
CA ILE A 21 -36.24 -24.27 13.25
C ILE A 21 -34.85 -24.05 13.85
N ILE A 22 -34.32 -25.05 14.56
CA ILE A 22 -32.97 -24.98 15.15
C ILE A 22 -31.93 -24.74 14.07
N TRP A 23 -32.02 -25.48 12.94
CA TRP A 23 -31.12 -25.31 11.82
C TRP A 23 -31.17 -23.88 11.23
N VAL A 24 -32.38 -23.32 11.05
CA VAL A 24 -32.57 -21.95 10.58
C VAL A 24 -31.97 -20.93 11.56
N ILE A 25 -32.18 -21.10 12.87
CA ILE A 25 -31.63 -20.21 13.90
C ILE A 25 -30.10 -20.22 13.85
N ILE A 26 -29.48 -21.41 13.80
CA ILE A 26 -28.03 -21.55 13.71
C ILE A 26 -27.51 -20.86 12.44
N LYS A 27 -28.18 -21.08 11.29
CA LYS A 27 -27.82 -20.45 10.01
C LYS A 27 -27.86 -18.92 10.11
N LEU A 28 -28.91 -18.36 10.70
CA LEU A 28 -29.06 -16.91 10.91
C LEU A 28 -27.97 -16.33 11.79
N LEU A 29 -27.61 -17.00 12.90
CA LEU A 29 -26.52 -16.57 13.76
C LEU A 29 -25.18 -16.53 13.02
N TRP A 30 -24.91 -17.54 12.18
CA TRP A 30 -23.70 -17.55 11.35
C TRP A 30 -23.67 -16.43 10.31
N VAL A 31 -24.82 -16.07 9.74
CA VAL A 31 -24.91 -14.92 8.82
C VAL A 31 -24.61 -13.62 9.56
N ILE A 32 -25.18 -13.43 10.75
CA ILE A 32 -24.91 -12.25 11.59
C ILE A 32 -23.44 -12.20 12.00
N ALA A 33 -22.87 -13.32 12.42
CA ALA A 33 -21.46 -13.42 12.77
C ALA A 33 -20.55 -13.10 11.58
N GLY A 34 -20.87 -13.62 10.39
CA GLY A 34 -20.16 -13.31 9.15
C GLY A 34 -20.23 -11.82 8.79
N ALA A 35 -21.42 -11.21 8.88
CA ALA A 35 -21.61 -9.78 8.66
C ALA A 35 -20.81 -8.94 9.66
N ALA A 36 -20.86 -9.29 10.95
CA ALA A 36 -20.10 -8.63 12.00
C ALA A 36 -18.58 -8.74 11.77
N ALA A 37 -18.11 -9.90 11.33
CA ALA A 37 -16.70 -10.11 10.98
C ALA A 37 -16.26 -9.22 9.81
N LEU A 38 -17.09 -9.09 8.76
CA LEU A 38 -16.80 -8.20 7.63
C LEU A 38 -16.74 -6.73 8.05
N VAL A 39 -17.68 -6.29 8.89
CA VAL A 39 -17.68 -4.93 9.44
C VAL A 39 -16.44 -4.71 10.31
N GLY A 40 -16.13 -5.65 11.20
CA GLY A 40 -14.93 -5.60 12.04
C GLY A 40 -13.65 -5.51 11.20
N LEU A 41 -13.53 -6.34 10.16
CA LEU A 41 -12.40 -6.31 9.23
C LEU A 41 -12.28 -4.96 8.53
N PHE A 42 -13.40 -4.37 8.10
CA PHE A 42 -13.43 -3.05 7.48
C PHE A 42 -12.91 -1.96 8.44
N PHE A 43 -13.34 -1.99 9.71
CA PHE A 43 -12.85 -1.05 10.72
C PHE A 43 -11.36 -1.23 11.02
N VAL A 44 -10.88 -2.47 11.14
CA VAL A 44 -9.46 -2.77 11.34
C VAL A 44 -8.64 -2.30 10.15
N ALA A 45 -9.04 -2.62 8.92
CA ALA A 45 -8.38 -2.16 7.71
C ALA A 45 -8.32 -0.63 7.65
N ARG A 46 -9.42 0.06 7.96
CA ARG A 46 -9.47 1.53 8.02
C ARG A 46 -8.53 2.10 9.08
N ALA A 47 -8.44 1.48 10.26
CA ALA A 47 -7.55 1.89 11.32
C ALA A 47 -6.07 1.71 10.92
N VAL A 48 -5.73 0.56 10.32
CA VAL A 48 -4.38 0.26 9.82
C VAL A 48 -3.98 1.24 8.72
N VAL A 49 -4.89 1.57 7.78
CA VAL A 49 -4.61 2.57 6.74
C VAL A 49 -4.41 3.96 7.35
N ARG A 50 -5.20 4.34 8.36
CA ARG A 50 -5.06 5.64 9.03
C ARG A 50 -3.72 5.76 9.76
N GLU A 51 -3.28 4.69 10.42
CA GLU A 51 -1.98 4.64 11.09
C GLU A 51 -0.82 4.57 10.08
N GLY A 52 -1.01 3.83 8.99
CA GLY A 52 -0.05 3.73 7.90
C GLY A 52 0.20 5.07 7.21
N ARG A 53 -0.83 5.92 7.06
CA ARG A 53 -0.69 7.28 6.50
C ARG A 53 0.23 8.17 7.33
N ARG A 54 0.13 8.13 8.67
CA ARG A 54 1.06 8.87 9.56
C ARG A 54 2.52 8.47 9.34
N ARG A 55 2.78 7.19 9.09
CA ARG A 55 4.12 6.68 8.76
C ARG A 55 4.54 6.95 7.31
N ALA A 56 3.57 7.05 6.40
CA ALA A 56 3.82 7.37 5.00
C ALA A 56 4.23 8.84 4.83
N ASP A 57 3.63 9.75 5.59
CA ASP A 57 3.91 11.19 5.52
C ASP A 57 5.38 11.50 5.83
N LEU A 58 5.97 10.86 6.84
CA LEU A 58 7.40 10.98 7.15
C LEU A 58 8.29 10.51 5.98
N ARG A 59 7.93 9.42 5.30
CA ARG A 59 8.66 8.93 4.12
C ARG A 59 8.44 9.79 2.89
N THR A 60 7.31 10.51 2.79
CA THR A 60 7.08 11.43 1.67
C THR A 60 7.96 12.67 1.75
N ALA A 61 8.22 13.19 2.95
CA ALA A 61 9.12 14.32 3.14
C ALA A 61 10.56 13.97 2.72
N GLU A 62 11.06 12.80 3.12
CA GLU A 62 12.38 12.31 2.70
C GLU A 62 12.46 12.11 1.19
N ARG A 63 11.43 11.49 0.58
CA ARG A 63 11.36 11.28 -0.87
C ARG A 63 11.28 12.61 -1.64
N ALA A 64 10.59 13.61 -1.12
CA ALA A 64 10.55 14.95 -1.71
C ALA A 64 11.93 15.62 -1.70
N ALA A 65 12.66 15.51 -0.59
CA ALA A 65 14.03 16.02 -0.48
C ALA A 65 15.00 15.29 -1.42
N VAL A 66 14.85 13.97 -1.60
CA VAL A 66 15.65 13.19 -2.56
C VAL A 66 15.31 13.59 -4.01
N ARG A 67 14.03 13.74 -4.35
CA ARG A 67 13.60 14.21 -5.68
C ARG A 67 14.16 15.59 -6.00
N PHE A 68 14.07 16.53 -5.07
CA PHE A 68 14.63 17.87 -5.26
C PHE A 68 16.13 17.85 -5.54
N ARG A 69 16.90 17.01 -4.82
CA ARG A 69 18.33 16.82 -5.07
C ARG A 69 18.62 16.19 -6.43
N ALA A 70 17.84 15.18 -6.82
CA ALA A 70 17.96 14.56 -8.13
C ALA A 70 17.66 15.56 -9.26
N ASP A 71 16.62 16.38 -9.13
CA ASP A 71 16.27 17.41 -10.11
C ASP A 71 17.33 18.51 -10.21
N GLN A 72 18.01 18.85 -9.11
CA GLN A 72 19.16 19.75 -9.15
C GLN A 72 20.34 19.14 -9.91
N GLN A 73 20.67 17.87 -9.65
CA GLN A 73 21.74 17.17 -10.37
C GLN A 73 21.42 17.05 -11.86
N HIS A 74 20.18 16.69 -12.20
CA HIS A 74 19.73 16.61 -13.59
C HIS A 74 19.87 17.97 -14.31
N ARG A 75 19.52 19.07 -13.65
CA ARG A 75 19.75 20.43 -14.18
C ARG A 75 21.22 20.82 -14.32
N TRP A 76 22.14 20.23 -13.56
CA TRP A 76 23.58 20.44 -13.75
C TRP A 76 24.08 19.65 -14.96
N VAL A 77 23.63 18.41 -15.14
CA VAL A 77 23.94 17.60 -16.33
C VAL A 77 23.49 18.30 -17.61
N LEU A 78 22.24 18.80 -17.64
CA LEU A 78 21.72 19.50 -18.82
C LEU A 78 22.46 20.80 -19.15
N ARG A 79 23.10 21.44 -18.16
CA ARG A 79 23.91 22.65 -18.35
C ARG A 79 25.37 22.36 -18.68
N GLY A 80 25.77 21.09 -18.83
CA GLY A 80 27.17 20.71 -18.99
C GLY A 80 28.04 21.11 -17.78
N ASP A 81 27.42 21.25 -16.61
CA ASP A 81 28.12 21.51 -15.36
C ASP A 81 28.70 20.20 -14.83
N ASP A 82 29.99 20.20 -14.52
CA ASP A 82 30.74 19.04 -14.05
C ASP A 82 30.15 18.48 -12.72
N ARG A 83 29.41 19.31 -11.98
CA ARG A 83 28.62 18.92 -10.80
C ARG A 83 27.49 17.93 -11.09
N GLY A 84 27.02 17.85 -12.33
CA GLY A 84 25.96 16.93 -12.74
C GLY A 84 26.44 15.47 -12.81
N ILE A 85 27.70 15.25 -13.19
CA ILE A 85 28.31 13.91 -13.32
C ILE A 85 28.94 13.47 -12.00
N TYR A 86 29.66 14.37 -11.33
CA TYR A 86 30.48 14.02 -10.16
C TYR A 86 29.85 14.44 -8.82
N GLY A 87 28.72 15.15 -8.83
CA GLY A 87 28.19 15.82 -7.64
C GLY A 87 29.01 17.06 -7.24
N ALA A 88 28.54 17.81 -6.23
CA ALA A 88 29.19 19.05 -5.82
C ALA A 88 30.62 18.83 -5.27
N GLU A 89 30.80 17.82 -4.42
CA GLU A 89 32.10 17.49 -3.83
C GLU A 89 33.05 16.84 -4.83
N GLY A 90 32.55 15.89 -5.65
CA GLY A 90 33.35 15.26 -6.69
C GLY A 90 33.81 16.25 -7.75
N ALA A 91 32.98 17.25 -8.10
CA ALA A 91 33.37 18.32 -9.00
C ALA A 91 34.48 19.21 -8.41
N GLN A 92 34.45 19.52 -7.12
CA GLN A 92 35.56 20.24 -6.46
C GLN A 92 36.84 19.43 -6.45
N LEU A 93 36.75 18.14 -6.12
CA LEU A 93 37.91 17.26 -6.12
C LEU A 93 38.51 17.11 -7.52
N MET A 94 37.69 17.01 -8.56
CA MET A 94 38.16 16.98 -9.95
C MET A 94 38.81 18.30 -10.37
N HIS A 95 38.31 19.43 -9.88
CA HIS A 95 38.94 20.73 -10.10
C HIS A 95 40.32 20.83 -9.42
N TYR A 96 40.45 20.24 -8.23
CA TYR A 96 41.73 20.17 -7.50
C TYR A 96 42.74 19.23 -8.16
N LEU A 97 42.29 18.03 -8.58
CA LEU A 97 43.14 17.04 -9.27
C LEU A 97 43.57 17.48 -10.67
N TYR A 98 42.70 18.19 -11.39
CA TYR A 98 42.94 18.60 -12.79
C TYR A 98 42.67 20.10 -13.00
N PRO A 99 43.52 20.99 -12.44
CA PRO A 99 43.31 22.44 -12.52
C PRO A 99 43.35 22.98 -13.97
N GLU A 100 44.10 22.31 -14.85
CA GLU A 100 44.24 22.71 -16.26
C GLU A 100 42.95 22.56 -17.07
N ARG A 101 42.01 21.68 -16.67
CA ARG A 101 40.72 21.53 -17.37
C ARG A 101 39.89 22.82 -17.33
N ALA A 102 39.97 23.58 -16.24
CA ALA A 102 39.29 24.86 -16.13
C ALA A 102 39.93 25.94 -17.00
N ARG A 103 41.25 25.88 -17.19
CA ARG A 103 41.98 26.78 -18.09
C ARG A 103 41.64 26.50 -19.55
N VAL A 104 41.54 25.22 -19.93
CA VAL A 104 41.11 24.79 -21.27
C VAL A 104 39.65 25.16 -21.55
N LYS A 105 38.72 24.92 -20.62
CA LYS A 105 37.29 25.31 -20.75
C LYS A 105 37.10 26.82 -20.94
N ARG A 106 38.03 27.64 -20.42
CA ARG A 106 38.03 29.10 -20.59
C ARG A 106 38.58 29.55 -21.96
N LEU A 107 39.52 28.80 -22.54
CA LEU A 107 40.14 29.09 -23.83
C LEU A 107 39.34 28.55 -25.02
N LEU A 108 38.61 27.45 -24.80
CA LEU A 108 37.66 26.86 -25.75
C LEU A 108 36.26 26.98 -25.15
N PRO A 109 35.60 28.16 -25.25
CA PRO A 109 34.17 28.21 -25.05
C PRO A 109 33.55 27.33 -26.15
N LEU A 110 33.07 26.15 -25.77
CA LEU A 110 32.29 25.30 -26.66
C LEU A 110 31.11 26.15 -27.14
N ARG A 111 31.19 26.58 -28.39
CA ARG A 111 30.15 27.33 -29.09
C ARG A 111 28.98 26.36 -29.24
N GLU A 112 27.86 26.70 -28.59
CA GLU A 112 26.58 26.03 -28.80
C GLU A 112 26.12 26.11 -30.26
#